data_AF-A0A366IHR6-F1
#
_entry.id   AF-A0A366IHR6-F1
#
_cell.length_a   1.000
_cell.length_b   1.000
_cell.length_c   1.000
_cell.angle_alpha   90.00
_cell.angle_beta   90.00
_cell.angle_gamma   90.00
#
_symmetry.space_group_name_H-M   'P 1'
#
loop_
_entity.id
_entity.type
_entity.pdbx_description
1 polymer ?
#
loop_
_entity_poly.entity_id
_entity_poly.type
_entity_poly.pdbx_seq_one_letter_code
_entity_poly.pdbx_strand_id
1 'polypeptide(L)'
;MAVLIRQELYKLFKRKKTLVVIVGFILLTVFLCYGIKQNAYYMEQYSKPEFQIQNLEENIAYLEKDMENIPEEIKNDKDEVKLYQDRIQSDIKMMEEELKILKTRVDENLSWEEILKQDILEHEKMIEDNKALYSSGDLVSMKLELEQLKYLQYKEIKPQENYDFNAFIYINELVLQLGQIFLAIGIAVFAADMVSGEWTPPTMKLLLAQPVSRGKVLLSKFLAVAIAAVGLIILIELLSFILVGFLFGFGDMNYPMAIGKAFDWDLSVLLENGSHPLELIDGSWRIVPVWQYTLMLFGYQGLFILAVTSFVFMISSIVKSSMVSMGASVVSLIAATIVFQISSFYGLSKFVFTTYSSIGEMITGDISVYLNDPNFTAITGILVLVGWTILCYIFSHILFTRRDLLI
;
A
#
# COMPACT_ATOMS: atom_id res chain seq x y z
N MET A 1 -30.74 -0.59 -20.38
CA MET A 1 -29.70 -0.93 -19.40
C MET A 1 -29.72 0.03 -18.20
N ALA A 2 -29.54 1.34 -18.43
CA ALA A 2 -29.47 2.35 -17.38
C ALA A 2 -30.64 2.34 -16.37
N VAL A 3 -31.89 2.15 -16.86
CA VAL A 3 -33.07 2.05 -15.98
C VAL A 3 -32.96 0.88 -14.99
N LEU A 4 -32.47 -0.28 -15.44
CA LEU A 4 -32.29 -1.46 -14.58
C LEU A 4 -31.20 -1.21 -13.53
N ILE A 5 -30.07 -0.62 -13.95
CA ILE A 5 -28.97 -0.26 -13.04
C ILE A 5 -29.47 0.70 -11.96
N ARG A 6 -30.22 1.74 -12.34
CA ARG A 6 -30.82 2.70 -11.40
C ARG A 6 -31.77 2.02 -10.41
N GLN A 7 -32.58 1.08 -10.87
CA GLN A 7 -33.49 0.33 -9.99
C GLN A 7 -32.73 -0.56 -9.01
N GLU A 8 -31.70 -1.27 -9.46
CA GLU A 8 -30.87 -2.11 -8.59
C GLU A 8 -30.07 -1.27 -7.58
N LEU A 9 -29.51 -0.12 -8.00
CA LEU A 9 -28.88 0.84 -7.08
C LEU A 9 -29.86 1.32 -6.01
N TYR A 10 -31.07 1.72 -6.42
CA TYR A 10 -32.08 2.18 -5.47
C TYR A 10 -32.45 1.09 -4.45
N LYS A 11 -32.62 -0.15 -4.90
CA LYS A 11 -32.86 -1.30 -4.01
C LYS A 11 -31.70 -1.52 -3.07
N LEU A 12 -30.46 -1.42 -3.56
CA LEU A 12 -29.23 -1.62 -2.78
C LEU A 12 -29.14 -0.63 -1.63
N PHE A 13 -29.23 0.68 -1.90
CA PHE A 13 -29.15 1.72 -0.86
C PHE A 13 -30.29 1.68 0.16
N LYS A 14 -31.43 1.06 -0.16
CA LYS A 14 -32.53 0.85 0.79
C LYS A 14 -32.34 -0.35 1.72
N ARG A 15 -31.34 -1.20 1.50
CA ARG A 15 -31.07 -2.35 2.39
C ARG A 15 -30.49 -1.86 3.71
N LYS A 16 -31.03 -2.35 4.84
CA LYS A 16 -30.45 -2.09 6.17
C LYS A 16 -28.98 -2.50 6.25
N LYS A 17 -28.59 -3.59 5.57
CA LYS A 17 -27.21 -4.07 5.48
C LYS A 17 -26.27 -3.05 4.85
N THR A 18 -26.71 -2.34 3.80
CA THR A 18 -25.92 -1.28 3.17
C THR A 18 -25.62 -0.16 4.15
N LEU A 19 -26.58 0.24 4.98
CA LEU A 19 -26.35 1.23 6.04
C LEU A 19 -25.34 0.72 7.08
N VAL A 20 -25.42 -0.56 7.48
CA VAL A 20 -24.45 -1.16 8.42
C VAL A 20 -23.04 -1.12 7.84
N VAL A 21 -22.86 -1.44 6.55
CA VAL A 21 -21.56 -1.37 5.88
C VAL A 21 -21.04 0.06 5.83
N ILE A 22 -21.88 1.03 5.44
CA ILE A 22 -21.48 2.44 5.38
C ILE A 22 -21.04 2.95 6.75
N VAL A 23 -21.83 2.70 7.80
CA VAL A 23 -21.49 3.10 9.17
C VAL A 23 -20.21 2.40 9.64
N GLY A 24 -20.06 1.10 9.34
CA GLY A 24 -18.86 0.35 9.66
C GLY A 24 -17.61 0.93 8.99
N PHE A 25 -17.69 1.27 7.70
CA PHE A 25 -16.59 1.93 7.00
C PHE A 25 -16.29 3.32 7.56
N ILE A 26 -17.30 4.14 7.85
CA ILE A 26 -17.07 5.45 8.48
C ILE A 26 -16.35 5.28 9.82
N LEU A 27 -16.82 4.39 10.70
CA LEU A 27 -16.17 4.12 11.98
C LEU A 27 -14.74 3.62 11.80
N LEU A 28 -14.52 2.73 10.84
CA LEU A 28 -13.18 2.24 10.51
C LEU A 28 -12.28 3.37 10.01
N THR A 29 -12.74 4.24 9.11
CA THR A 29 -11.95 5.38 8.63
C THR A 29 -11.59 6.36 9.74
N VAL A 30 -12.49 6.59 10.70
CA VAL A 30 -12.23 7.41 11.89
C VAL A 30 -11.20 6.73 12.80
N PHE A 31 -11.33 5.42 13.02
CA PHE A 31 -10.38 4.64 13.81
C PHE A 31 -8.98 4.64 13.18
N LEU A 32 -8.86 4.43 11.87
CA LEU A 32 -7.60 4.49 11.15
C LEU A 32 -7.01 5.90 11.15
N CYS A 33 -7.84 6.94 10.99
CA CYS A 33 -7.39 8.33 11.13
C CYS A 33 -6.77 8.60 12.50
N TYR A 34 -7.40 8.11 13.58
CA TYR A 34 -6.85 8.20 14.92
C TYR A 34 -5.52 7.44 15.02
N GLY A 35 -5.44 6.22 14.50
CA GLY A 35 -4.21 5.41 14.50
C GLY A 35 -3.05 6.08 13.77
N ILE A 36 -3.29 6.60 12.56
CA ILE A 36 -2.27 7.30 11.75
C ILE A 36 -1.79 8.55 12.49
N LYS A 37 -2.71 9.36 13.02
CA LYS A 37 -2.35 10.56 13.79
C LYS A 37 -1.58 10.22 15.07
N GLN A 38 -1.98 9.15 15.77
CA GLN A 38 -1.29 8.71 16.98
C GLN A 38 0.13 8.24 16.65
N ASN A 39 0.32 7.56 15.51
CA ASN A 39 1.64 7.17 15.03
C ASN A 39 2.51 8.41 14.76
N ALA A 40 1.97 9.41 14.05
CA ALA A 40 2.66 10.68 13.80
C ALA A 40 3.07 11.38 15.11
N TYR A 41 2.18 11.40 16.11
CA TYR A 41 2.49 11.95 17.43
C TYR A 41 3.63 11.21 18.15
N TYR A 42 3.68 9.88 18.06
CA TYR A 42 4.80 9.12 18.63
C TYR A 42 6.10 9.42 17.89
N MET A 43 6.08 9.43 16.56
CA MET A 43 7.24 9.78 15.74
C MET A 43 7.78 11.18 16.08
N GLU A 44 6.89 12.15 16.30
CA GLU A 44 7.28 13.52 16.69
C GLU A 44 8.10 13.52 17.99
N GLN A 45 7.75 12.67 18.94
CA GLN A 45 8.50 12.58 20.20
C GLN A 45 9.91 12.02 20.00
N TYR A 46 10.06 11.01 19.15
CA TYR A 46 11.35 10.41 18.81
C TYR A 46 12.22 11.32 17.93
N SER A 47 11.61 12.19 17.15
CA SER A 47 12.30 13.12 16.25
C SER A 47 12.69 14.46 16.90
N LYS A 48 12.40 14.67 18.18
CA LYS A 48 12.86 15.88 18.88
C LYS A 48 14.39 15.89 18.93
N PRO A 49 15.05 17.01 18.58
CA PRO A 49 16.51 17.05 18.56
C PRO A 49 17.15 16.69 19.91
N GLU A 50 16.56 17.14 21.02
CA GLU A 50 17.01 16.79 22.38
C GLU A 50 17.00 15.27 22.62
N PHE A 51 15.93 14.59 22.17
CA PHE A 51 15.79 13.15 22.31
C PHE A 51 16.77 12.41 21.40
N GLN A 52 16.97 12.88 20.17
CA GLN A 52 17.93 12.31 19.23
C GLN A 52 19.37 12.46 19.74
N ILE A 53 19.75 13.64 20.26
CA ILE A 53 21.04 13.90 20.90
C ILE A 53 21.24 12.94 22.07
N GLN A 54 20.28 12.87 22.98
CA GLN A 54 20.38 12.00 24.14
C GLN A 54 20.54 10.53 23.72
N ASN A 55 19.74 10.06 22.76
CA ASN A 55 19.80 8.69 22.29
C ASN A 55 21.15 8.36 21.61
N LEU A 56 21.70 9.28 20.81
CA LEU A 56 23.03 9.14 20.23
C LEU A 56 24.12 9.12 21.30
N GLU A 57 24.07 10.02 22.29
CA GLU A 57 25.02 10.05 23.40
C GLU A 57 24.98 8.76 24.23
N GLU A 58 23.78 8.24 24.52
CA GLU A 58 23.60 6.97 25.23
C GLU A 58 24.13 5.77 24.40
N ASN A 59 23.89 5.76 23.09
CA ASN A 59 24.38 4.71 22.19
C ASN A 59 25.92 4.73 22.08
N ILE A 60 26.53 5.92 21.96
CA ILE A 60 27.99 6.07 21.95
C ILE A 60 28.57 5.55 23.26
N ALA A 61 28.03 5.98 24.41
CA ALA A 61 28.50 5.51 25.72
C ALA A 61 28.35 3.99 25.90
N TYR A 62 27.29 3.41 25.34
CA TYR A 62 27.10 1.96 25.30
C TYR A 62 28.17 1.26 24.44
N LEU A 63 28.43 1.76 23.24
CA LEU A 63 29.45 1.19 22.33
C LEU A 63 30.86 1.33 22.90
N GLU A 64 31.20 2.45 23.53
CA GLU A 64 32.49 2.63 24.23
C GLU A 64 32.67 1.56 25.32
N LYS A 65 31.60 1.27 26.07
CA LYS A 65 31.60 0.22 27.08
C LYS A 65 31.70 -1.18 26.45
N ASP A 66 31.06 -1.41 25.31
CA ASP A 66 31.13 -2.70 24.60
C ASP A 66 32.55 -2.95 24.04
N MET A 67 33.22 -1.89 23.56
CA MET A 67 34.61 -1.93 23.10
C MET A 67 35.60 -2.41 24.19
N GLU A 68 35.30 -2.14 25.46
CA GLU A 68 36.08 -2.62 26.61
C GLU A 68 35.72 -4.07 27.01
N ASN A 69 34.52 -4.54 26.70
CA ASN A 69 34.00 -5.85 27.08
C ASN A 69 34.21 -6.91 26.00
N ILE A 70 35.47 -7.21 25.72
CA ILE A 70 35.87 -8.19 24.70
C ILE A 70 35.26 -9.59 24.99
N PRO A 71 34.51 -10.20 24.05
CA PRO A 71 33.95 -11.55 24.19
C PRO A 71 35.02 -12.61 24.51
N GLU A 72 34.72 -13.55 25.40
CA GLU A 72 35.68 -14.59 25.83
C GLU A 72 36.19 -15.47 24.67
N GLU A 73 35.37 -15.65 23.64
CA GLU A 73 35.68 -16.45 22.45
C GLU A 73 36.84 -15.86 21.64
N ILE A 74 36.87 -14.54 21.47
CA ILE A 74 37.88 -13.83 20.67
C ILE A 74 39.04 -13.29 21.50
N LYS A 75 38.89 -13.24 22.83
CA LYS A 75 39.82 -12.60 23.79
C LYS A 75 41.29 -13.05 23.67
N ASN A 76 41.52 -14.26 23.18
CA ASN A 76 42.86 -14.84 23.05
C ASN A 76 43.50 -14.60 21.68
N ASP A 77 42.73 -14.18 20.67
CA ASP A 77 43.22 -13.84 19.34
C ASP A 77 43.34 -12.32 19.19
N LYS A 78 44.58 -11.83 19.14
CA LYS A 78 44.85 -10.38 19.07
C LYS A 78 44.33 -9.74 17.79
N ASP A 79 44.29 -10.48 16.69
CA ASP A 79 43.84 -9.95 15.40
C ASP A 79 42.30 -9.85 15.38
N GLU A 80 41.59 -10.82 15.97
CA GLU A 80 40.13 -10.76 16.13
C GLU A 80 39.68 -9.70 17.12
N VAL A 81 40.40 -9.54 18.25
CA VAL A 81 40.13 -8.45 19.21
C VAL A 81 40.29 -7.08 18.53
N LYS A 82 41.36 -6.90 17.76
CA LYS A 82 41.60 -5.66 17.05
C LYS A 82 40.51 -5.39 16.00
N LEU A 83 40.12 -6.40 15.22
CA LEU A 83 39.04 -6.27 14.25
C LEU A 83 37.70 -5.91 14.90
N TYR A 84 37.41 -6.48 16.07
CA TYR A 84 36.21 -6.15 16.85
C TYR A 84 36.23 -4.69 17.32
N GLN A 85 37.36 -4.25 17.89
CA GLN A 85 37.53 -2.86 18.33
C GLN A 85 37.50 -1.87 17.17
N ASP A 86 38.14 -2.17 16.04
CA ASP A 86 38.15 -1.32 14.85
C ASP A 86 36.73 -1.12 14.29
N ARG A 87 35.86 -2.15 14.31
CA ARG A 87 34.45 -2.02 13.93
C ARG A 87 33.68 -1.10 14.87
N ILE A 88 33.76 -1.35 16.17
CA ILE A 88 33.05 -0.53 17.16
C ILE A 88 33.54 0.92 17.10
N GLN A 89 34.84 1.14 16.91
CA GLN A 89 35.39 2.48 16.75
C GLN A 89 34.89 3.17 15.48
N SER A 90 34.72 2.43 14.38
CA SER A 90 34.09 2.95 13.16
C SER A 90 32.63 3.36 13.42
N ASP A 91 31.87 2.54 14.13
CA ASP A 91 30.47 2.82 14.46
C ASP A 91 30.34 4.05 15.39
N ILE A 92 31.18 4.14 16.43
CA ILE A 92 31.27 5.32 17.31
C ILE A 92 31.57 6.56 16.50
N LYS A 93 32.58 6.51 15.62
CA LYS A 93 32.98 7.67 14.81
C LYS A 93 31.83 8.15 13.91
N MET A 94 31.07 7.23 13.31
CA MET A 94 29.89 7.56 12.50
C MET A 94 28.81 8.24 13.34
N MET A 95 28.51 7.71 14.53
CA MET A 95 27.54 8.31 15.45
C MET A 95 28.00 9.67 16.00
N GLU A 96 29.29 9.86 16.25
CA GLU A 96 29.85 11.16 16.66
C GLU A 96 29.72 12.21 15.55
N GLU A 97 29.89 11.81 14.29
CA GLU A 97 29.73 12.69 13.13
C GLU A 97 28.25 13.10 12.98
N GLU A 98 27.31 12.15 13.12
CA GLU A 98 25.88 12.42 13.14
C GLU A 98 25.47 13.35 14.30
N LEU A 99 25.97 13.06 15.52
CA LEU A 99 25.74 13.89 16.71
C LEU A 99 26.25 15.32 16.51
N LYS A 100 27.41 15.47 15.88
CA LYS A 100 28.00 16.79 15.59
C LYS A 100 27.13 17.56 14.59
N ILE A 101 26.67 16.92 13.53
CA ILE A 101 25.77 17.54 12.54
C ILE A 101 24.49 18.00 13.24
N LEU A 102 23.88 17.12 14.05
CA LEU A 102 22.62 17.40 14.71
C LEU A 102 22.74 18.53 15.75
N LYS A 103 23.80 18.55 16.56
CA LYS A 103 24.10 19.66 17.48
C LYS A 103 24.31 20.98 16.73
N THR A 104 25.03 20.95 15.61
CA THR A 104 25.25 22.16 14.78
C THR A 104 23.92 22.71 14.25
N ARG A 105 23.03 21.84 13.75
CA ARG A 105 21.69 22.23 13.28
C ARG A 105 20.85 22.90 14.37
N VAL A 106 20.93 22.39 15.60
CA VAL A 106 20.21 22.93 16.77
C VAL A 106 20.80 24.26 17.24
N ASP A 107 22.13 24.33 17.37
CA ASP A 107 22.83 25.49 17.92
C ASP A 107 22.78 26.71 16.98
N GLU A 108 22.90 26.48 15.67
CA GLU A 108 22.88 27.55 14.66
C GLU A 108 21.45 27.97 14.27
N ASN A 109 20.42 27.24 14.72
CA ASN A 109 19.01 27.46 14.40
C ASN A 109 18.79 27.66 12.88
N LEU A 110 19.39 26.76 12.09
CA LEU A 110 19.38 26.83 10.63
C LEU A 110 17.97 26.78 10.07
N SER A 111 17.72 27.52 9.00
CA SER A 111 16.46 27.43 8.27
C SER A 111 16.35 26.08 7.54
N TRP A 112 15.13 25.63 7.28
CA TRP A 112 14.91 24.36 6.57
C TRP A 112 15.53 24.34 5.15
N GLU A 113 15.66 25.50 4.50
CA GLU A 113 16.32 25.64 3.19
C GLU A 113 17.84 25.41 3.28
N GLU A 114 18.46 25.86 4.37
CA GLU A 114 19.88 25.65 4.64
C GLU A 114 20.15 24.19 4.99
N ILE A 115 19.28 23.58 5.80
CA ILE A 115 19.34 22.15 6.12
C ILE A 115 19.22 21.32 4.83
N LEU A 116 18.23 21.61 3.99
CA LEU A 116 18.06 20.93 2.71
C LEU A 116 19.27 21.07 1.77
N LYS A 117 19.92 22.24 1.76
CA LYS A 117 21.17 22.44 1.00
C LYS A 117 22.31 21.57 1.56
N GLN A 118 22.43 21.46 2.87
CA GLN A 118 23.42 20.57 3.50
C GLN A 118 23.12 19.11 3.18
N ASP A 119 21.87 18.67 3.30
CA ASP A 119 21.46 17.30 3.01
C ASP A 119 21.75 16.91 1.55
N ILE A 120 21.52 17.82 0.60
CA ILE A 120 21.85 17.61 -0.83
C ILE A 120 23.37 17.44 -1.01
N LEU A 121 24.18 18.30 -0.40
CA LEU A 121 25.64 18.21 -0.50
C LEU A 121 26.19 16.92 0.13
N GLU A 122 25.60 16.51 1.26
CA GLU A 122 25.94 15.26 1.94
C GLU A 122 25.62 14.05 1.07
N HIS A 123 24.41 13.99 0.50
CA HIS A 123 24.02 12.91 -0.41
C HIS A 123 24.90 12.86 -1.67
N GLU A 124 25.26 14.02 -2.25
CA GLU A 124 26.18 14.08 -3.39
C GLU A 124 27.56 13.50 -3.04
N LYS A 125 28.09 13.89 -1.87
CA LYS A 125 29.38 13.40 -1.37
C LYS A 125 29.33 11.90 -1.08
N MET A 126 28.27 11.42 -0.41
CA MET A 126 28.10 9.99 -0.12
C MET A 126 28.04 9.15 -1.40
N ILE A 127 27.35 9.63 -2.44
CA ILE A 127 27.31 8.97 -3.74
C ILE A 127 28.69 8.96 -4.39
N GLU A 128 29.46 10.04 -4.30
CA GLU A 128 30.80 10.14 -4.89
C GLU A 128 31.84 9.27 -4.19
N ASP A 129 31.91 9.35 -2.86
CA ASP A 129 32.89 8.64 -2.03
C ASP A 129 32.68 7.12 -2.10
N ASN A 130 31.43 6.67 -2.24
CA ASN A 130 31.09 5.25 -2.20
C ASN A 130 30.82 4.60 -3.57
N LYS A 131 31.14 5.26 -4.70
CA LYS A 131 30.98 4.68 -6.05
C LYS A 131 31.66 3.32 -6.24
N ALA A 132 32.72 3.07 -5.48
CA ALA A 132 33.51 1.83 -5.56
C ALA A 132 33.10 0.77 -4.52
N LEU A 133 32.28 1.13 -3.53
CA LEU A 133 31.95 0.30 -2.37
C LEU A 133 30.50 -0.22 -2.40
N TYR A 134 29.55 0.58 -2.87
CA TYR A 134 28.16 0.18 -2.94
C TYR A 134 27.85 -0.67 -4.17
N SER A 135 26.85 -1.56 -4.03
CA SER A 135 26.26 -2.26 -5.16
C SER A 135 25.67 -1.22 -6.13
N SER A 136 25.58 -1.57 -7.42
CA SER A 136 24.98 -0.69 -8.41
C SER A 136 23.56 -0.24 -8.00
N GLY A 137 22.79 -1.11 -7.34
CA GLY A 137 21.42 -0.82 -6.91
C GLY A 137 21.29 0.13 -5.74
N ASP A 138 22.19 0.05 -4.77
CA ASP A 138 22.22 0.98 -3.64
C ASP A 138 22.52 2.40 -4.13
N LEU A 139 23.49 2.54 -5.05
CA LEU A 139 23.81 3.81 -5.68
C LEU A 139 22.63 4.40 -6.46
N VAL A 140 21.83 3.56 -7.12
CA VAL A 140 20.64 4.00 -7.84
C VAL A 140 19.56 4.49 -6.86
N SER A 141 19.37 3.81 -5.73
CA SER A 141 18.42 4.23 -4.69
C SER A 141 18.82 5.58 -4.07
N MET A 142 20.11 5.79 -3.78
CA MET A 142 20.62 7.07 -3.29
C MET A 142 20.46 8.20 -4.33
N LYS A 143 20.63 7.91 -5.63
CA LYS A 143 20.37 8.87 -6.71
C LYS A 143 18.91 9.29 -6.75
N LEU A 144 17.98 8.35 -6.57
CA LEU A 144 16.55 8.64 -6.52
C LEU A 144 16.21 9.60 -5.37
N GLU A 145 16.72 9.33 -4.18
CA GLU A 145 16.54 10.19 -3.00
C GLU A 145 17.13 11.60 -3.25
N LEU A 146 18.34 11.67 -3.79
CA LEU A 146 18.97 12.95 -4.18
C LEU A 146 18.11 13.73 -5.18
N GLU A 147 17.48 13.06 -6.15
CA GLU A 147 16.59 13.70 -7.12
C GLU A 147 15.33 14.26 -6.44
N GLN A 148 14.77 13.56 -5.46
CA GLN A 148 13.65 14.08 -4.65
C GLN A 148 14.05 15.30 -3.82
N LEU A 149 15.23 15.29 -3.18
CA LEU A 149 15.74 16.44 -2.44
C LEU A 149 15.98 17.65 -3.35
N LYS A 150 16.57 17.44 -4.54
CA LYS A 150 16.74 18.49 -5.55
C LYS A 150 15.40 19.02 -6.06
N TYR A 151 14.40 18.17 -6.20
CA TYR A 151 13.05 18.58 -6.55
C TYR A 151 12.45 19.50 -5.47
N LEU A 152 12.57 19.13 -4.19
CA LEU A 152 12.10 19.95 -3.07
C LEU A 152 12.74 21.34 -3.08
N GLN A 153 14.07 21.39 -3.28
CA GLN A 153 14.80 22.65 -3.36
C GLN A 153 14.33 23.49 -4.56
N TYR A 154 14.20 22.87 -5.74
CA TYR A 154 13.77 23.56 -6.96
C TYR A 154 12.35 24.13 -6.86
N LYS A 155 11.45 23.44 -6.15
CA LYS A 155 10.06 23.86 -5.94
C LYS A 155 9.83 24.69 -4.67
N GLU A 156 10.88 24.93 -3.90
CA GLU A 156 10.81 25.64 -2.61
C GLU A 156 9.80 24.98 -1.64
N ILE A 157 9.76 23.64 -1.65
CA ILE A 157 8.87 22.85 -0.80
C ILE A 157 9.65 22.41 0.44
N LYS A 158 9.10 22.67 1.62
CA LYS A 158 9.67 22.18 2.88
C LYS A 158 9.68 20.63 2.88
N PRO A 159 10.83 19.97 3.14
CA PRO A 159 10.86 18.53 3.36
C PRO A 159 9.85 18.10 4.43
N GLN A 160 9.14 17.01 4.16
CA GLN A 160 8.22 16.45 5.14
C GLN A 160 8.98 15.50 6.05
N GLU A 161 8.69 15.62 7.33
CA GLU A 161 9.25 14.75 8.35
C GLU A 161 8.34 13.54 8.57
N ASN A 162 8.90 12.44 9.11
CA ASN A 162 8.13 11.20 9.36
C ASN A 162 6.97 11.37 10.36
N TYR A 163 6.93 12.50 11.07
CA TYR A 163 5.89 12.85 12.03
C TYR A 163 4.88 13.87 11.49
N ASP A 164 5.05 14.35 10.26
CA ASP A 164 4.09 15.28 9.67
C ASP A 164 2.74 14.59 9.45
N PHE A 165 1.67 15.28 9.84
CA PHE A 165 0.30 14.80 9.65
C PHE A 165 -0.52 15.81 8.87
N ASN A 166 -0.81 15.49 7.61
CA ASN A 166 -1.65 16.29 6.73
C ASN A 166 -2.59 15.40 5.91
N ALA A 167 -3.52 16.01 5.17
CA ALA A 167 -4.53 15.28 4.41
C ALA A 167 -3.95 14.35 3.34
N PHE A 168 -2.90 14.75 2.61
CA PHE A 168 -2.28 13.91 1.58
C PHE A 168 -1.56 12.69 2.17
N ILE A 169 -0.82 12.87 3.27
CA ILE A 169 -0.20 11.75 4.00
C ILE A 169 -1.31 10.81 4.51
N TYR A 170 -2.32 11.37 5.18
CA TYR A 170 -3.43 10.60 5.72
C TYR A 170 -4.15 9.76 4.65
N ILE A 171 -4.50 10.33 3.50
CA ILE A 171 -5.28 9.60 2.49
C ILE A 171 -4.47 8.50 1.82
N ASN A 172 -3.17 8.72 1.58
CA ASN A 172 -2.29 7.70 1.02
C ASN A 172 -2.16 6.52 2.00
N GLU A 173 -1.93 6.79 3.28
CA GLU A 173 -1.89 5.78 4.35
C GLU A 173 -3.24 5.07 4.52
N LEU A 174 -4.34 5.82 4.51
CA LEU A 174 -5.69 5.26 4.66
C LEU A 174 -5.99 4.23 3.57
N VAL A 175 -5.71 4.56 2.31
CA VAL A 175 -5.96 3.67 1.17
C VAL A 175 -5.07 2.43 1.23
N LEU A 176 -3.80 2.57 1.65
CA LEU A 176 -2.89 1.44 1.86
C LEU A 176 -3.44 0.47 2.92
N GLN A 177 -3.82 1.00 4.09
CA GLN A 177 -4.33 0.20 5.20
C GLN A 177 -5.68 -0.45 4.85
N LEU A 178 -6.58 0.27 4.17
CA LEU A 178 -7.86 -0.27 3.71
C LEU A 178 -7.67 -1.35 2.64
N GLY A 179 -6.73 -1.12 1.71
CA GLY A 179 -6.40 -1.94 0.55
C GLY A 179 -6.17 -3.41 0.88
N GLN A 180 -5.49 -3.69 1.99
CA GLN A 180 -5.06 -5.04 2.36
C GLN A 180 -6.22 -6.01 2.62
N ILE A 181 -6.96 -5.82 3.73
CA ILE A 181 -7.97 -6.80 4.19
C ILE A 181 -9.36 -6.15 4.33
N PHE A 182 -9.43 -4.89 4.75
CA PHE A 182 -10.70 -4.24 5.08
C PHE A 182 -11.60 -4.03 3.88
N LEU A 183 -11.05 -3.63 2.72
CA LEU A 183 -11.83 -3.53 1.48
C LEU A 183 -12.43 -4.87 1.09
N ALA A 184 -11.65 -5.94 1.15
CA ALA A 184 -12.08 -7.29 0.78
C ALA A 184 -13.28 -7.74 1.64
N ILE A 185 -13.17 -7.59 2.96
CA ILE A 185 -14.22 -7.97 3.91
C ILE A 185 -15.46 -7.10 3.72
N GLY A 186 -15.28 -5.78 3.66
CA GLY A 186 -16.39 -4.84 3.52
C GLY A 186 -17.21 -5.08 2.25
N ILE A 187 -16.54 -5.34 1.13
CA ILE A 187 -17.19 -5.67 -0.14
C ILE A 187 -17.88 -7.04 -0.05
N ALA A 188 -17.28 -8.03 0.58
CA ALA A 188 -17.91 -9.34 0.77
C ALA A 188 -19.22 -9.23 1.55
N VAL A 189 -19.25 -8.47 2.64
CA VAL A 189 -20.48 -8.23 3.43
C VAL A 189 -21.54 -7.49 2.59
N PHE A 190 -21.11 -6.54 1.76
CA PHE A 190 -21.97 -5.68 0.97
C PHE A 190 -22.57 -6.37 -0.26
N ALA A 191 -21.78 -7.18 -0.97
CA ALA A 191 -22.10 -7.71 -2.29
C ALA A 191 -22.53 -9.18 -2.30
N ALA A 192 -22.26 -9.95 -1.24
CA ALA A 192 -22.48 -11.40 -1.25
C ALA A 192 -23.95 -11.84 -1.31
N ASP A 193 -24.91 -10.97 -0.99
CA ASP A 193 -26.34 -11.30 -1.05
C ASP A 193 -27.05 -10.82 -2.32
N MET A 194 -26.30 -10.34 -3.31
CA MET A 194 -26.83 -9.74 -4.54
C MET A 194 -27.51 -10.74 -5.48
N VAL A 195 -26.90 -11.93 -5.64
CA VAL A 195 -27.44 -13.01 -6.46
C VAL A 195 -28.04 -14.10 -5.58
N SER A 196 -27.41 -14.39 -4.45
CA SER A 196 -27.83 -15.46 -3.54
C SER A 196 -29.14 -15.13 -2.82
N GLY A 197 -29.44 -13.84 -2.61
CA GLY A 197 -30.70 -13.37 -2.04
C GLY A 197 -31.91 -13.52 -2.98
N GLU A 198 -31.69 -13.65 -4.29
CA GLU A 198 -32.79 -13.76 -5.27
C GLU A 198 -33.46 -15.15 -5.25
N TRP A 199 -32.77 -16.15 -4.70
CA TRP A 199 -33.28 -17.52 -4.54
C TRP A 199 -34.41 -17.64 -3.51
N THR A 200 -34.78 -16.54 -2.84
CA THR A 200 -35.99 -16.57 -2.00
C THR A 200 -37.25 -16.64 -2.88
N PRO A 201 -38.26 -17.45 -2.52
CA PRO A 201 -39.42 -17.70 -3.39
C PRO A 201 -40.16 -16.45 -3.90
N PRO A 202 -40.36 -15.37 -3.10
CA PRO A 202 -41.02 -14.16 -3.58
C PRO A 202 -40.22 -13.41 -4.66
N THR A 203 -38.90 -13.29 -4.50
CA THR A 203 -38.03 -12.60 -5.46
C THR A 203 -37.84 -13.41 -6.74
N MET A 204 -37.71 -14.74 -6.61
CA MET A 204 -37.56 -15.63 -7.76
C MET A 204 -38.78 -15.58 -8.69
N LYS A 205 -39.99 -15.56 -8.11
CA LYS A 205 -41.25 -15.39 -8.87
C LYS A 205 -41.33 -14.03 -9.58
N LEU A 206 -40.92 -12.95 -8.90
CA LEU A 206 -40.86 -11.62 -9.50
C LEU A 206 -39.88 -11.56 -10.67
N LEU A 207 -38.69 -12.17 -10.53
CA LEU A 207 -37.65 -12.19 -11.55
C LEU A 207 -38.11 -12.96 -12.81
N LEU A 208 -38.84 -14.06 -12.64
CA LEU A 208 -39.41 -14.84 -13.74
C LEU A 208 -40.56 -14.13 -14.47
N ALA A 209 -41.27 -13.22 -13.80
CA ALA A 209 -42.37 -12.46 -14.39
C ALA A 209 -41.92 -11.24 -15.21
N GLN A 210 -40.64 -10.84 -15.12
CA GLN A 210 -40.13 -9.66 -15.83
C GLN A 210 -39.80 -9.98 -17.30
N PRO A 211 -40.20 -9.12 -18.27
CA PRO A 211 -39.93 -9.33 -19.70
C PRO A 211 -38.49 -8.91 -20.09
N VAL A 212 -37.49 -9.37 -19.32
CA VAL A 212 -36.06 -9.11 -19.56
C VAL A 212 -35.25 -10.39 -19.45
N SER A 213 -34.23 -10.54 -20.29
CA SER A 213 -33.38 -11.73 -20.26
C SER A 213 -32.60 -11.82 -18.95
N ARG A 214 -32.45 -13.03 -18.41
CA ARG A 214 -31.73 -13.31 -17.16
C ARG A 214 -30.31 -12.73 -17.16
N GLY A 215 -29.61 -12.80 -18.29
CA GLY A 215 -28.29 -12.21 -18.46
C GLY A 215 -28.26 -10.68 -18.34
N LYS A 216 -29.28 -9.97 -18.86
CA LYS A 216 -29.39 -8.51 -18.71
C LYS A 216 -29.67 -8.13 -17.25
N VAL A 217 -30.48 -8.91 -16.54
CA VAL A 217 -30.74 -8.70 -15.11
C VAL A 217 -29.44 -8.86 -14.31
N LEU A 218 -28.71 -9.96 -14.54
CA LEU A 218 -27.43 -10.22 -13.86
C LEU A 218 -26.40 -9.10 -14.11
N LEU A 219 -26.24 -8.68 -15.38
CA LEU A 219 -25.33 -7.57 -15.73
C LEU A 219 -25.71 -6.27 -15.01
N SER A 220 -27.01 -5.94 -14.96
CA SER A 220 -27.45 -4.73 -14.26
C SER A 220 -27.16 -4.76 -12.75
N LYS A 221 -27.25 -5.94 -12.13
CA LYS A 221 -26.91 -6.14 -10.72
C LYS A 221 -25.41 -6.00 -10.50
N PHE A 222 -24.60 -6.67 -11.32
CA PHE A 222 -23.15 -6.55 -11.23
C PHE A 222 -22.69 -5.09 -11.34
N LEU A 223 -23.15 -4.36 -12.37
CA LEU A 223 -22.81 -2.96 -12.56
C LEU A 223 -23.33 -2.07 -11.42
N ALA A 224 -24.55 -2.30 -10.92
CA ALA A 224 -25.08 -1.53 -9.79
C ALA A 224 -24.21 -1.71 -8.53
N VAL A 225 -23.81 -2.94 -8.23
CA VAL A 225 -23.01 -3.25 -7.03
C VAL A 225 -21.59 -2.73 -7.17
N ALA A 226 -20.98 -2.90 -8.35
CA ALA A 226 -19.67 -2.35 -8.68
C ALA A 226 -19.62 -0.82 -8.53
N ILE A 227 -20.58 -0.11 -9.15
CA ILE A 227 -20.68 1.36 -9.05
C ILE A 227 -20.91 1.79 -7.60
N ALA A 228 -21.78 1.09 -6.87
CA ALA A 228 -22.06 1.42 -5.49
C ALA A 228 -20.87 1.17 -4.57
N ALA A 229 -20.13 0.06 -4.75
CA ALA A 229 -18.97 -0.25 -3.93
C ALA A 229 -17.85 0.78 -4.14
N VAL A 230 -17.46 1.02 -5.41
CA VAL A 230 -16.44 2.02 -5.75
C VAL A 230 -16.87 3.41 -5.27
N GLY A 231 -18.09 3.81 -5.60
CA GLY A 231 -18.61 5.14 -5.25
C GLY A 231 -18.72 5.36 -3.74
N LEU A 232 -19.17 4.37 -2.96
CA LEU A 232 -19.27 4.51 -1.50
C LEU A 232 -17.92 4.64 -0.83
N ILE A 233 -16.97 3.76 -1.18
CA ILE A 233 -15.65 3.73 -0.56
C ILE A 233 -14.92 5.04 -0.86
N ILE A 234 -14.81 5.41 -2.15
CA ILE A 234 -14.14 6.65 -2.56
C ILE A 234 -14.83 7.87 -1.97
N LEU A 235 -16.16 7.91 -1.89
CA LEU A 235 -16.87 9.05 -1.29
C LEU A 235 -16.55 9.21 0.20
N ILE A 236 -16.52 8.11 0.97
CA ILE A 236 -16.20 8.16 2.40
C ILE A 236 -14.76 8.65 2.59
N GLU A 237 -13.82 8.15 1.79
CA GLU A 237 -12.41 8.54 1.80
C GLU A 237 -12.20 10.01 1.38
N LEU A 238 -12.92 10.49 0.37
CA LEU A 238 -12.87 11.90 -0.02
C LEU A 238 -13.43 12.82 1.07
N LEU A 239 -14.53 12.42 1.72
CA LEU A 239 -15.10 13.18 2.83
C LEU A 239 -14.14 13.22 4.03
N SER A 240 -13.46 12.10 4.35
CA SER A 240 -12.46 12.06 5.41
C SER A 240 -11.22 12.88 5.06
N PHE A 241 -10.74 12.81 3.81
CA PHE A 241 -9.64 13.65 3.30
C PHE A 241 -9.94 15.14 3.46
N ILE A 242 -11.13 15.59 3.05
CA ILE A 242 -11.55 16.99 3.18
C ILE A 242 -11.62 17.39 4.66
N LEU A 243 -12.17 16.54 5.51
CA LEU A 243 -12.29 16.80 6.95
C LEU A 243 -10.91 16.93 7.60
N VAL A 244 -9.99 16.00 7.34
CA VAL A 244 -8.61 16.05 7.83
C VAL A 244 -7.89 17.29 7.30
N GLY A 245 -8.08 17.65 6.03
CA GLY A 245 -7.51 18.86 5.44
C GLY A 245 -7.98 20.14 6.11
N PHE A 246 -9.24 20.23 6.53
CA PHE A 246 -9.73 21.38 7.29
C PHE A 246 -9.22 21.43 8.74
N LEU A 247 -8.98 20.27 9.38
CA LEU A 247 -8.54 20.21 10.77
C LEU A 247 -7.02 20.34 10.95
N PHE A 248 -6.25 19.75 10.04
CA PHE A 248 -4.79 19.58 10.17
C PHE A 248 -4.00 20.17 8.99
N GLY A 249 -4.67 20.64 7.95
CA GLY A 249 -4.04 21.16 6.74
C GLY A 249 -3.90 20.11 5.64
N PHE A 250 -3.85 20.57 4.39
CA PHE A 250 -3.72 19.68 3.23
C PHE A 250 -2.27 19.25 2.97
N GLY A 251 -1.28 19.99 3.46
CA GLY A 251 0.13 19.81 3.06
C GLY A 251 0.42 20.44 1.69
N ASP A 252 1.65 20.27 1.21
CA ASP A 252 2.02 20.72 -0.13
C ASP A 252 1.57 19.68 -1.18
N MET A 253 0.68 20.09 -2.08
CA MET A 253 0.16 19.22 -3.14
C MET A 253 1.24 18.82 -4.17
N ASN A 254 2.33 19.59 -4.26
CA ASN A 254 3.43 19.33 -5.17
C ASN A 254 4.55 18.51 -4.54
N TYR A 255 4.36 17.98 -3.33
CA TYR A 255 5.35 17.12 -2.69
C TYR A 255 5.74 15.95 -3.60
N PRO A 256 7.04 15.66 -3.79
CA PRO A 256 7.51 14.68 -4.78
C PRO A 256 7.25 13.25 -4.35
N MET A 257 6.58 12.49 -5.22
CA MET A 257 6.40 11.04 -5.11
C MET A 257 7.07 10.35 -6.30
N ALA A 258 7.92 9.37 -6.02
CA ALA A 258 8.55 8.55 -7.04
C ALA A 258 7.61 7.43 -7.50
N ILE A 259 7.39 7.33 -8.82
CA ILE A 259 6.52 6.31 -9.42
C ILE A 259 7.22 5.56 -10.55
N GLY A 260 6.71 4.37 -10.86
CA GLY A 260 7.14 3.61 -12.04
C GLY A 260 8.56 3.05 -11.97
N LYS A 261 9.11 2.83 -10.77
CA LYS A 261 10.38 2.14 -10.58
C LYS A 261 10.37 0.80 -11.31
N ALA A 262 11.39 0.57 -12.13
CA ALA A 262 11.58 -0.71 -12.82
C ALA A 262 12.81 -1.40 -12.27
N PHE A 263 12.74 -2.72 -12.18
CA PHE A 263 13.78 -3.54 -11.59
C PHE A 263 14.30 -4.55 -12.63
N ASP A 264 15.56 -4.93 -12.50
CA ASP A 264 16.14 -6.06 -13.25
C ASP A 264 16.93 -6.95 -12.29
N TRP A 265 17.28 -8.15 -12.74
CA TRP A 265 18.11 -9.06 -11.99
C TRP A 265 19.56 -8.54 -11.92
N ASP A 266 20.09 -8.40 -10.72
CA ASP A 266 21.51 -8.13 -10.52
C ASP A 266 22.31 -9.42 -10.71
N LEU A 267 22.82 -9.60 -11.93
CA LEU A 267 23.63 -10.75 -12.32
C LEU A 267 24.99 -10.80 -11.61
N SER A 268 25.42 -9.73 -10.95
CA SER A 268 26.71 -9.65 -10.27
C SER A 268 26.70 -10.32 -8.89
N VAL A 269 25.54 -10.37 -8.23
CA VAL A 269 25.37 -10.95 -6.89
C VAL A 269 24.62 -12.28 -6.95
N LEU A 270 25.21 -13.33 -6.37
CA LEU A 270 24.56 -14.64 -6.21
C LEU A 270 24.21 -14.85 -4.74
N LEU A 271 22.91 -14.94 -4.44
CA LEU A 271 22.42 -15.27 -3.11
C LEU A 271 22.67 -16.76 -2.79
N GLU A 272 22.69 -17.11 -1.49
CA GLU A 272 22.91 -18.48 -1.02
C GLU A 272 21.89 -19.50 -1.58
N ASN A 273 20.69 -19.02 -1.93
CA ASN A 273 19.64 -19.81 -2.55
C ASN A 273 19.81 -19.99 -4.08
N GLY A 274 20.92 -19.49 -4.65
CA GLY A 274 21.23 -19.54 -6.09
C GLY A 274 20.44 -18.55 -6.95
N SER A 275 19.72 -17.60 -6.36
CA SER A 275 19.02 -16.52 -7.08
C SER A 275 19.82 -15.23 -7.12
N HIS A 276 19.47 -14.35 -8.06
CA HIS A 276 19.99 -13.00 -8.15
C HIS A 276 19.01 -12.05 -7.44
N PRO A 277 19.48 -11.04 -6.68
CA PRO A 277 18.59 -10.01 -6.15
C PRO A 277 18.07 -9.10 -7.26
N LEU A 278 17.00 -8.37 -6.99
CA LEU A 278 16.50 -7.33 -7.88
C LEU A 278 17.20 -6.01 -7.59
N GLU A 279 17.61 -5.33 -8.65
CA GLU A 279 18.21 -4.02 -8.61
C GLU A 279 17.33 -3.00 -9.33
N LEU A 280 17.22 -1.80 -8.76
CA LEU A 280 16.53 -0.67 -9.36
C LEU A 280 17.29 -0.17 -10.59
N ILE A 281 16.59 -0.04 -11.73
CA ILE A 281 17.20 0.46 -12.97
C ILE A 281 17.33 1.98 -12.90
N ASP A 282 18.54 2.49 -13.14
CA ASP A 282 18.83 3.93 -13.18
C ASP A 282 17.95 4.67 -14.20
N GLY A 283 17.28 5.74 -13.78
CA GLY A 283 16.41 6.57 -14.61
C GLY A 283 15.06 5.92 -14.99
N SER A 284 14.67 4.81 -14.37
CA SER A 284 13.38 4.16 -14.65
C SER A 284 12.18 4.89 -14.03
N TRP A 285 12.39 5.62 -12.94
CA TRP A 285 11.33 6.29 -12.19
C TRP A 285 10.94 7.64 -12.80
N ARG A 286 9.81 8.16 -12.33
CA ARG A 286 9.35 9.52 -12.60
C ARG A 286 8.90 10.15 -11.31
N ILE A 287 9.30 11.39 -11.07
CA ILE A 287 8.81 12.17 -9.94
C ILE A 287 7.52 12.88 -10.37
N VAL A 288 6.45 12.62 -9.62
CA VAL A 288 5.15 13.28 -9.79
C VAL A 288 4.74 13.97 -8.50
N PRO A 289 3.97 15.07 -8.57
CA PRO A 289 3.41 15.69 -7.38
C PRO A 289 2.41 14.76 -6.69
N VAL A 290 2.31 14.83 -5.37
CA VAL A 290 1.46 13.94 -4.56
C VAL A 290 -0.01 13.95 -4.98
N TRP A 291 -0.55 15.07 -5.48
CA TRP A 291 -1.92 15.10 -5.98
C TRP A 291 -2.15 14.17 -7.19
N GLN A 292 -1.16 14.03 -8.08
CA GLN A 292 -1.23 13.09 -9.21
C GLN A 292 -1.14 11.65 -8.71
N TYR A 293 -0.23 11.40 -7.77
CA TYR A 293 -0.10 10.10 -7.12
C TYR A 293 -1.41 9.65 -6.46
N THR A 294 -2.05 10.52 -5.65
CA THR A 294 -3.32 10.21 -4.99
C THR A 294 -4.46 9.96 -6.00
N LEU A 295 -4.49 10.65 -7.14
CA LEU A 295 -5.47 10.34 -8.20
C LEU A 295 -5.24 8.96 -8.82
N MET A 296 -3.99 8.58 -9.08
CA MET A 296 -3.65 7.23 -9.54
C MET A 296 -4.04 6.19 -8.49
N LEU A 297 -3.81 6.49 -7.20
CA LEU A 297 -4.17 5.65 -6.06
C LEU A 297 -5.65 5.28 -6.06
N PHE A 298 -6.54 6.27 -6.17
CA PHE A 298 -7.99 6.00 -6.28
C PHE A 298 -8.37 5.22 -7.54
N GLY A 299 -7.66 5.43 -8.65
CA GLY A 299 -7.88 4.68 -9.90
C GLY A 299 -7.58 3.19 -9.73
N TYR A 300 -6.41 2.86 -9.19
CA TYR A 300 -6.02 1.47 -8.92
C TYR A 300 -6.89 0.83 -7.83
N GLN A 301 -7.22 1.57 -6.78
CA GLN A 301 -8.15 1.10 -5.75
C GLN A 301 -9.52 0.76 -6.34
N GLY A 302 -10.04 1.58 -7.25
CA GLY A 302 -11.27 1.30 -7.98
C GLY A 302 -11.20 -0.02 -8.76
N LEU A 303 -10.10 -0.28 -9.47
CA LEU A 303 -9.88 -1.55 -10.17
C LEU A 303 -9.83 -2.75 -9.21
N PHE A 304 -9.16 -2.59 -8.06
CA PHE A 304 -9.11 -3.62 -7.03
C PHE A 304 -10.51 -3.92 -6.46
N ILE A 305 -11.29 -2.89 -6.12
CA ILE A 305 -12.68 -3.02 -5.65
C ILE A 305 -13.54 -3.77 -6.69
N LEU A 306 -13.35 -3.50 -7.98
CA LEU A 306 -14.05 -4.22 -9.06
C LEU A 306 -13.70 -5.71 -9.08
N ALA A 307 -12.42 -6.05 -8.97
CA ALA A 307 -11.97 -7.44 -8.94
C ALA A 307 -12.55 -8.21 -7.74
N VAL A 308 -12.48 -7.62 -6.55
CA VAL A 308 -13.09 -8.19 -5.33
C VAL A 308 -14.61 -8.34 -5.50
N THR A 309 -15.28 -7.31 -6.03
CA THR A 309 -16.73 -7.34 -6.24
C THR A 309 -17.13 -8.46 -7.20
N SER A 310 -16.40 -8.62 -8.32
CA SER A 310 -16.63 -9.71 -9.26
C SER A 310 -16.45 -11.09 -8.62
N PHE A 311 -15.41 -11.26 -7.79
CA PHE A 311 -15.16 -12.51 -7.09
C PHE A 311 -16.29 -12.85 -6.10
N VAL A 312 -16.70 -11.88 -5.28
CA VAL A 312 -17.83 -12.03 -4.34
C VAL A 312 -19.13 -12.32 -5.10
N PHE A 313 -19.37 -11.63 -6.20
CA PHE A 313 -20.55 -11.82 -7.05
C PHE A 313 -20.58 -13.22 -7.67
N MET A 314 -19.43 -13.75 -8.11
CA MET A 314 -19.29 -15.11 -8.59
C MET A 314 -19.68 -16.12 -7.51
N ILE A 315 -19.14 -16.00 -6.29
CA ILE A 315 -19.51 -16.86 -5.15
C ILE A 315 -21.02 -16.75 -4.88
N SER A 316 -21.56 -15.53 -4.89
CA SER A 316 -22.99 -15.28 -4.71
C SER A 316 -23.86 -15.96 -5.77
N SER A 317 -23.36 -16.19 -6.98
CA SER A 317 -24.10 -16.93 -8.02
C SER A 317 -24.01 -18.45 -7.87
N ILE A 318 -22.96 -18.95 -7.21
CA ILE A 318 -22.78 -20.38 -6.93
C ILE A 318 -23.71 -20.82 -5.80
N VAL A 319 -23.83 -20.01 -4.75
CA VAL A 319 -24.52 -20.36 -3.50
C VAL A 319 -25.97 -19.88 -3.48
N LYS A 320 -26.89 -20.72 -2.98
CA LYS A 320 -28.35 -20.41 -2.90
C LYS A 320 -28.75 -19.64 -1.64
N SER A 321 -27.91 -19.65 -0.59
CA SER A 321 -28.17 -18.99 0.68
C SER A 321 -27.30 -17.73 0.82
N SER A 322 -27.92 -16.61 1.19
CA SER A 322 -27.24 -15.33 1.38
C SER A 322 -26.21 -15.36 2.51
N MET A 323 -26.52 -16.04 3.62
CA MET A 323 -25.59 -16.17 4.75
C MET A 323 -24.36 -17.02 4.37
N VAL A 324 -24.58 -18.12 3.66
CA VAL A 324 -23.48 -19.00 3.22
C VAL A 324 -22.61 -18.30 2.19
N SER A 325 -23.20 -17.54 1.27
CA SER A 325 -22.43 -16.75 0.30
C SER A 325 -21.54 -15.75 1.00
N MET A 326 -22.06 -15.02 1.98
CA MET A 326 -21.29 -14.02 2.72
C MET A 326 -20.13 -14.65 3.48
N GLY A 327 -20.38 -15.74 4.22
CA GLY A 327 -19.34 -16.48 4.93
C GLY A 327 -18.27 -17.04 3.99
N ALA A 328 -18.69 -17.67 2.89
CA ALA A 328 -17.76 -18.23 1.90
C ALA A 328 -16.90 -17.13 1.25
N SER A 329 -17.49 -16.00 0.86
CA SER A 329 -16.75 -14.88 0.27
C SER A 329 -15.69 -14.32 1.23
N VAL A 330 -16.05 -14.07 2.49
CA VAL A 330 -15.11 -13.55 3.49
C VAL A 330 -13.98 -14.54 3.74
N VAL A 331 -14.32 -15.81 4.00
CA VAL A 331 -13.31 -16.86 4.27
C VAL A 331 -12.37 -17.04 3.09
N SER A 332 -12.89 -17.11 1.86
CA SER A 332 -12.05 -17.26 0.66
C SER A 332 -11.13 -16.07 0.42
N LEU A 333 -11.58 -14.83 0.67
CA LEU A 333 -10.74 -13.63 0.49
C LEU A 333 -9.63 -13.56 1.54
N ILE A 334 -9.94 -13.87 2.81
CA ILE A 334 -8.93 -13.93 3.88
C ILE A 334 -7.93 -15.05 3.59
N ALA A 335 -8.42 -16.24 3.23
CA ALA A 335 -7.57 -17.37 2.89
C ALA A 335 -6.66 -17.05 1.70
N ALA A 336 -7.17 -16.42 0.63
CA ALA A 336 -6.33 -16.00 -0.50
C ALA A 336 -5.26 -15.00 -0.06
N THR A 337 -5.63 -13.99 0.74
CA THR A 337 -4.68 -12.97 1.20
C THR A 337 -3.55 -13.59 2.05
N ILE A 338 -3.86 -14.56 2.91
CA ILE A 338 -2.86 -15.21 3.78
C ILE A 338 -2.04 -16.27 3.03
N VAL A 339 -2.70 -17.17 2.29
CA VAL A 339 -2.03 -18.32 1.64
C VAL A 339 -1.01 -17.85 0.61
N PHE A 340 -1.32 -16.79 -0.15
CA PHE A 340 -0.43 -16.29 -1.19
C PHE A 340 0.70 -15.39 -0.67
N GLN A 341 0.78 -15.14 0.63
CA GLN A 341 1.98 -14.57 1.29
C GLN A 341 2.99 -15.64 1.70
N ILE A 342 2.61 -16.93 1.69
CA ILE A 342 3.52 -18.03 2.03
C ILE A 342 4.47 -18.27 0.85
N SER A 343 5.77 -18.34 1.14
CA SER A 343 6.84 -18.48 0.13
C SER A 343 6.63 -19.65 -0.84
N SER A 344 6.07 -20.76 -0.39
CA SER A 344 5.77 -21.93 -1.24
C SER A 344 4.73 -21.66 -2.33
N PHE A 345 3.85 -20.66 -2.16
CA PHE A 345 2.80 -20.32 -3.10
C PHE A 345 3.13 -19.12 -3.99
N TYR A 346 4.37 -18.64 -3.93
CA TYR A 346 4.80 -17.43 -4.60
C TYR A 346 4.72 -17.48 -6.13
N GLY A 347 4.94 -18.66 -6.72
CA GLY A 347 4.74 -18.85 -8.16
C GLY A 347 3.28 -18.61 -8.60
N LEU A 348 2.32 -18.86 -7.71
CA LEU A 348 0.89 -18.67 -7.98
C LEU A 348 0.38 -17.30 -7.53
N SER A 349 0.97 -16.69 -6.50
CA SER A 349 0.54 -15.38 -5.96
C SER A 349 0.50 -14.30 -7.04
N LYS A 350 1.46 -14.34 -7.95
CA LYS A 350 1.58 -13.50 -9.15
C LYS A 350 0.30 -13.38 -9.99
N PHE A 351 -0.55 -14.42 -9.98
CA PHE A 351 -1.78 -14.47 -10.77
C PHE A 351 -3.05 -14.23 -9.97
N VAL A 352 -2.94 -13.93 -8.67
CA VAL A 352 -4.09 -13.78 -7.78
C VAL A 352 -4.34 -12.30 -7.51
N PHE A 353 -5.58 -11.85 -7.73
CA PHE A 353 -5.92 -10.43 -7.58
C PHE A 353 -5.68 -9.88 -6.16
N THR A 354 -5.76 -10.71 -5.11
CA THR A 354 -5.52 -10.29 -3.72
C THR A 354 -4.07 -9.89 -3.45
N THR A 355 -3.13 -10.37 -4.27
CA THR A 355 -1.72 -10.00 -4.19
C THR A 355 -1.49 -8.55 -4.65
N TYR A 356 -2.39 -8.01 -5.48
CA TYR A 356 -2.39 -6.62 -5.93
C TYR A 356 -3.24 -5.72 -5.03
N SER A 357 -3.42 -6.10 -3.76
CA SER A 357 -4.10 -5.30 -2.74
C SER A 357 -3.23 -4.14 -2.22
N SER A 358 -1.90 -4.26 -2.33
CA SER A 358 -0.96 -3.18 -2.02
C SER A 358 -0.92 -2.16 -3.16
N ILE A 359 -1.90 -1.26 -3.16
CA ILE A 359 -2.14 -0.33 -4.26
C ILE A 359 -0.97 0.65 -4.46
N GLY A 360 -0.31 1.08 -3.38
CA GLY A 360 0.84 1.99 -3.48
C GLY A 360 2.03 1.34 -4.18
N GLU A 361 2.36 0.10 -3.85
CA GLU A 361 3.45 -0.67 -4.48
C GLU A 361 3.23 -0.86 -5.99
N MET A 362 1.98 -0.95 -6.44
CA MET A 362 1.67 -0.99 -7.87
C MET A 362 2.04 0.30 -8.60
N ILE A 363 1.88 1.45 -7.94
CA ILE A 363 2.13 2.77 -8.53
C ILE A 363 3.62 3.11 -8.43
N THR A 364 4.23 2.85 -7.27
CA THR A 364 5.67 3.08 -7.07
C THR A 364 6.52 2.15 -7.92
N GLY A 365 6.01 0.95 -8.25
CA GLY A 365 6.73 -0.08 -8.99
C GLY A 365 7.33 -1.17 -8.09
N ASP A 366 7.25 -1.00 -6.77
CA ASP A 366 7.81 -1.93 -5.78
C ASP A 366 7.12 -3.29 -5.76
N ILE A 367 5.98 -3.43 -6.45
CA ILE A 367 5.32 -4.73 -6.64
C ILE A 367 6.25 -5.75 -7.30
N SER A 368 7.20 -5.33 -8.14
CA SER A 368 8.23 -6.21 -8.72
C SER A 368 9.14 -6.82 -7.66
N VAL A 369 9.48 -6.04 -6.63
CA VAL A 369 10.29 -6.49 -5.48
C VAL A 369 9.48 -7.42 -4.61
N TYR A 370 8.24 -7.03 -4.29
CA TYR A 370 7.32 -7.87 -3.52
C TYR A 370 7.06 -9.23 -4.19
N LEU A 371 6.99 -9.26 -5.53
CA LEU A 371 6.81 -10.46 -6.37
C LEU A 371 8.10 -11.09 -6.89
N ASN A 372 9.27 -10.55 -6.51
CA ASN A 372 10.62 -11.02 -6.84
C ASN A 372 10.65 -11.49 -8.30
N ASP A 373 10.16 -10.60 -9.17
CA ASP A 373 10.06 -10.83 -10.61
C ASP A 373 9.93 -9.47 -11.32
N PRO A 374 10.91 -9.11 -12.17
CA PRO A 374 10.95 -7.80 -12.81
C PRO A 374 9.84 -7.62 -13.85
N ASN A 375 9.25 -8.72 -14.35
CA ASN A 375 8.18 -8.64 -15.35
C ASN A 375 6.86 -8.16 -14.74
N PHE A 376 6.72 -8.25 -13.41
CA PHE A 376 5.49 -7.90 -12.72
C PHE A 376 5.52 -6.44 -12.32
N THR A 377 4.92 -5.62 -13.17
CA THR A 377 4.85 -4.16 -13.03
C THR A 377 3.41 -3.69 -12.79
N ALA A 378 3.23 -2.37 -12.71
CA ALA A 378 1.92 -1.73 -12.64
C ALA A 378 0.95 -2.20 -13.74
N ILE A 379 1.45 -2.44 -14.96
CA ILE A 379 0.66 -2.85 -16.13
C ILE A 379 0.17 -4.29 -15.98
N THR A 380 1.04 -5.22 -15.59
CA THR A 380 0.63 -6.62 -15.37
C THR A 380 -0.38 -6.71 -14.24
N GLY A 381 -0.23 -5.90 -13.19
CA GLY A 381 -1.21 -5.80 -12.13
C GLY A 381 -2.60 -5.36 -12.62
N ILE A 382 -2.67 -4.32 -13.48
CA ILE A 382 -3.94 -3.94 -14.12
C ILE A 382 -4.52 -5.12 -14.93
N LEU A 383 -3.69 -5.81 -15.72
CA LEU A 383 -4.14 -6.94 -16.53
C LEU A 383 -4.70 -8.08 -15.67
N VAL A 384 -4.08 -8.39 -14.53
CA VAL A 384 -4.56 -9.40 -13.59
C VAL A 384 -5.90 -8.98 -12.98
N LEU A 385 -6.02 -7.73 -12.49
CA LEU A 385 -7.26 -7.21 -11.89
C LEU A 385 -8.42 -7.23 -12.90
N VAL A 386 -8.18 -6.76 -14.12
CA VAL A 386 -9.17 -6.77 -15.21
C VAL A 386 -9.50 -8.20 -15.63
N GLY A 387 -8.50 -9.07 -15.75
CA GLY A 387 -8.66 -10.48 -16.08
C GLY A 387 -9.57 -11.19 -15.09
N TRP A 388 -9.31 -11.06 -13.78
CA TRP A 388 -10.18 -11.61 -12.73
C TRP A 388 -11.58 -11.03 -12.76
N THR A 389 -11.72 -9.73 -12.97
CA THR A 389 -13.02 -9.06 -13.08
C THR A 389 -13.87 -9.69 -14.18
N ILE A 390 -13.29 -9.88 -15.37
CA ILE A 390 -13.96 -10.46 -16.54
C ILE A 390 -14.24 -11.95 -16.33
N LEU A 391 -13.26 -12.73 -15.88
CA LEU A 391 -13.40 -14.18 -15.67
C LEU A 391 -14.51 -14.48 -14.66
N CYS A 392 -14.47 -13.87 -13.48
CA CYS A 392 -15.49 -14.10 -12.44
C CYS A 392 -16.89 -13.69 -12.91
N TYR A 393 -17.02 -12.59 -13.67
CA TYR A 393 -18.29 -12.20 -14.24
C TYR A 393 -18.80 -13.21 -15.28
N ILE A 394 -17.94 -13.69 -16.19
CA ILE A 394 -18.31 -14.69 -17.20
C ILE A 394 -18.76 -15.99 -16.51
N PHE A 395 -18.01 -16.48 -15.51
CA PHE A 395 -18.41 -17.64 -14.73
C PHE A 395 -19.78 -17.46 -14.07
N SER A 396 -19.99 -16.30 -13.44
CA SER A 396 -21.29 -15.96 -12.85
C SER A 396 -22.41 -15.97 -13.89
N HIS A 397 -22.16 -15.41 -15.07
CA HIS A 397 -23.11 -15.34 -16.17
C HIS A 397 -23.51 -16.73 -16.70
N ILE A 398 -22.53 -17.61 -16.92
CA ILE A 398 -22.77 -18.98 -17.39
C ILE A 398 -23.58 -19.75 -16.35
N LEU A 399 -23.22 -19.67 -15.07
CA LEU A 399 -23.91 -20.37 -14.00
C LEU A 399 -25.35 -19.89 -13.83
N PHE A 400 -25.58 -18.59 -13.89
CA PHE A 400 -26.93 -18.02 -13.73
C PHE A 400 -27.84 -18.29 -14.94
N THR A 401 -27.30 -18.34 -16.15
CA THR A 401 -28.08 -18.59 -17.37
C THR A 401 -28.40 -20.06 -17.59
N ARG A 402 -27.48 -20.97 -17.24
CA ARG A 402 -27.66 -22.43 -17.42
C ARG A 402 -28.41 -23.11 -16.28
N ARG A 403 -28.54 -22.49 -15.11
CA ARG A 403 -29.30 -23.09 -13.99
C ARG A 403 -30.80 -23.01 -14.29
N ASP A 404 -31.42 -24.18 -14.44
CA ASP A 404 -32.88 -24.30 -14.45
C ASP A 404 -33.43 -23.97 -13.07
N LEU A 405 -34.26 -22.93 -13.03
CA LEU A 405 -35.07 -22.58 -11.87
C LEU A 405 -36.32 -23.47 -11.90
N LEU A 406 -36.17 -24.73 -11.51
CA LEU A 406 -37.31 -25.59 -11.20
C LEU A 406 -37.98 -25.02 -9.94
N ILE A 407 -39.20 -24.52 -10.12
CA ILE A 407 -40.07 -24.01 -9.04
C ILE A 407 -40.55 -25.18 -8.19
#